data_AF-A0A178LKU6-F1
#
_entry.id   AF-A0A178LKU6-F1
#
_cell.length_a   1.000
_cell.length_b   1.000
_cell.length_c   1.000
_cell.angle_alpha   90.00
_cell.angle_beta   90.00
_cell.angle_gamma   90.00
#
_symmetry.space_group_name_H-M   'P 1'
#
loop_
_entity.id
_entity.type
_entity.pdbx_description
1 polymer ?
#
loop_
_entity_poly.entity_id
_entity_poly.type
_entity_poly.pdbx_seq_one_letter_code
_entity_poly.pdbx_strand_id
1 'polypeptide(L)'
;MFIASPETALRFAQKEDGKLEDGLHYWFRMQREGVADYLKNRDAQPSESQLCSAAEFLAETTGLVWSVAQVSEVLSLYPRARISLAVNGEAGDALSFAAAHFFLGTSWPTFGDKVDITAFVNLLQQQALLMGYLKAN
;
A
#
# COMPACT_ATOMS: atom_id res chain seq x y z
N MET A 1 -7.48 -1.49 -1.67
CA MET A 1 -8.75 -0.81 -1.30
C MET A 1 -9.84 -1.87 -1.21
N PHE A 2 -10.52 -2.01 -0.06
CA PHE A 2 -11.61 -2.99 0.16
C PHE A 2 -12.99 -2.35 -0.07
N ILE A 3 -13.09 -1.46 -1.05
CA ILE A 3 -14.30 -0.69 -1.31
C ILE A 3 -14.54 -0.78 -2.82
N ALA A 4 -15.59 -1.49 -3.22
CA ALA A 4 -16.10 -1.38 -4.57
C ALA A 4 -16.69 0.02 -4.75
N SER A 5 -16.50 0.60 -5.95
CA SER A 5 -17.31 1.75 -6.33
C SER A 5 -18.79 1.35 -6.30
N PRO A 6 -19.72 2.28 -6.01
CA PRO A 6 -21.15 2.01 -6.11
C PRO A 6 -21.54 1.41 -7.47
N GLU A 7 -20.90 1.88 -8.54
CA GLU A 7 -21.04 1.33 -9.90
C GLU A 7 -20.65 -0.13 -9.99
N THR A 8 -19.53 -0.53 -9.36
CA THR A 8 -19.08 -1.92 -9.33
C THR A 8 -20.07 -2.81 -8.56
N ALA A 9 -20.59 -2.33 -7.42
CA ALA A 9 -21.61 -3.06 -6.66
C ALA A 9 -22.92 -3.22 -7.44
N LEU A 10 -23.39 -2.16 -8.12
CA LEU A 10 -24.58 -2.20 -8.98
C LEU A 10 -24.38 -3.11 -10.19
N ARG A 11 -23.19 -3.10 -10.81
CA ARG A 11 -22.86 -3.98 -11.95
C ARG A 11 -22.93 -5.46 -11.57
N PHE A 12 -22.54 -5.81 -10.34
CA PHE A 12 -22.67 -7.19 -9.84
C PHE A 12 -24.13 -7.57 -9.54
N ALA A 13 -25.02 -6.60 -9.31
CA ALA A 13 -26.45 -6.83 -9.11
C ALA A 13 -27.27 -6.91 -10.42
N GLN A 14 -26.75 -6.42 -11.55
CA GLN A 14 -27.51 -6.24 -12.80
C GLN A 14 -27.35 -7.34 -13.86
N LYS A 15 -26.45 -8.33 -13.71
CA LYS A 15 -26.28 -9.39 -14.73
C LYS A 15 -27.24 -10.57 -14.51
N GLU A 16 -28.30 -10.63 -15.31
CA GLU A 16 -29.37 -11.64 -15.38
C GLU A 16 -28.93 -13.09 -15.71
N ASP A 17 -29.88 -14.02 -15.50
CA ASP A 17 -29.91 -15.47 -15.78
C ASP A 17 -29.23 -16.43 -14.80
N GLY A 18 -29.85 -16.60 -13.62
CA GLY A 18 -29.78 -17.86 -12.83
C GLY A 18 -28.45 -18.21 -12.15
N LYS A 19 -27.37 -17.47 -12.40
CA LYS A 19 -26.03 -17.62 -11.78
C LYS A 19 -25.64 -16.43 -10.87
N LEU A 20 -26.61 -15.55 -10.62
CA LEU A 20 -26.47 -14.25 -9.94
C LEU A 20 -26.03 -14.38 -8.48
N GLU A 21 -26.55 -15.39 -7.79
CA GLU A 21 -26.23 -15.65 -6.39
C GLU A 21 -24.73 -15.94 -6.21
N ASP A 22 -24.12 -16.78 -7.05
CA ASP A 22 -22.73 -17.21 -6.83
C ASP A 22 -21.72 -16.07 -6.95
N GLY A 23 -21.86 -15.16 -7.92
CA GLY A 23 -20.86 -14.10 -8.16
C GLY A 23 -20.87 -13.00 -7.11
N LEU A 24 -22.06 -12.51 -6.74
CA LEU A 24 -22.22 -11.47 -5.73
C LEU A 24 -21.94 -12.02 -4.32
N HIS A 25 -22.42 -13.24 -4.01
CA HIS A 25 -22.09 -13.89 -2.74
C HIS A 25 -20.59 -14.21 -2.62
N TYR A 26 -19.95 -14.69 -3.70
CA TYR A 26 -18.51 -14.88 -3.71
C TYR A 26 -17.77 -13.56 -3.46
N TRP A 27 -18.15 -12.48 -4.14
CA TRP A 27 -17.53 -11.17 -3.94
C TRP A 27 -17.69 -10.65 -2.51
N PHE A 28 -18.91 -10.68 -1.95
CA PHE A 28 -19.14 -10.31 -0.55
C PHE A 28 -18.38 -11.19 0.43
N ARG A 29 -18.29 -12.50 0.15
CA ARG A 29 -17.49 -13.43 0.96
C ARG A 29 -16.02 -13.03 0.94
N MET A 30 -15.44 -12.78 -0.24
CA MET A 30 -14.06 -12.34 -0.39
C MET A 30 -13.79 -11.00 0.30
N GLN A 31 -14.71 -10.04 0.23
CA GLN A 31 -14.60 -8.78 0.97
C GLN A 31 -14.62 -9.02 2.48
N ARG A 32 -15.55 -9.84 2.96
CA ARG A 32 -15.67 -10.16 4.39
C ARG A 32 -14.45 -10.89 4.91
N GLU A 33 -13.92 -11.85 4.14
CA GLU A 33 -12.67 -12.56 4.46
C GLU A 33 -11.49 -11.58 4.52
N GLY A 34 -11.34 -10.70 3.52
CA GLY A 34 -10.28 -9.69 3.53
C GLY A 34 -10.37 -8.71 4.70
N VAL A 35 -11.58 -8.28 5.09
CA VAL A 35 -11.79 -7.43 6.28
C VAL A 35 -11.54 -8.23 7.56
N ALA A 36 -11.98 -9.48 7.65
CA ALA A 36 -11.76 -10.33 8.81
C ALA A 36 -10.26 -10.57 9.04
N ASP A 37 -9.49 -10.84 7.98
CA ASP A 37 -8.05 -11.00 8.05
C ASP A 37 -7.35 -9.71 8.48
N TYR A 38 -7.79 -8.56 7.97
CA TYR A 38 -7.28 -7.26 8.41
C TYR A 38 -7.56 -7.00 9.89
N LEU A 39 -8.78 -7.27 10.36
CA LEU A 39 -9.16 -7.10 11.77
C LEU A 39 -8.43 -8.07 12.69
N LYS A 40 -8.26 -9.32 12.27
CA LYS A 40 -7.52 -10.35 13.00
C LYS A 40 -6.06 -9.93 13.23
N ASN A 41 -5.47 -9.27 12.24
CA ASN A 41 -4.06 -8.86 12.28
C ASN A 41 -3.89 -7.36 12.61
N ARG A 42 -4.93 -6.66 13.08
CA ARG A 42 -4.90 -5.20 13.29
C ARG A 42 -3.71 -4.73 14.14
N ASP A 43 -3.31 -5.54 15.12
CA ASP A 43 -2.26 -5.25 16.09
C ASP A 43 -0.89 -5.83 15.67
N ALA A 44 -0.81 -6.54 14.53
CA ALA A 44 0.41 -7.19 14.06
C ALA A 44 1.53 -6.18 13.77
N GLN A 45 2.71 -6.37 14.36
CA GLN A 45 3.86 -5.50 14.17
C GLN A 45 4.97 -6.24 13.42
N PRO A 46 5.63 -5.61 12.45
CA PRO A 46 6.82 -6.18 11.83
C PRO A 46 7.95 -6.36 12.84
N SER A 47 8.75 -7.40 12.67
CA SER A 47 10.01 -7.54 13.39
C SER A 47 11.02 -6.47 12.98
N GLU A 48 12.06 -6.27 13.79
CA GLU A 48 13.17 -5.38 13.45
C GLU A 48 13.83 -5.75 12.11
N SER A 49 14.04 -7.05 11.86
CA SER A 49 14.58 -7.52 10.58
C SER A 49 13.69 -7.17 9.39
N GLN A 50 12.37 -7.30 9.53
CA GLN A 50 11.41 -6.90 8.49
C GLN A 50 11.43 -5.39 8.25
N LEU A 51 11.59 -4.59 9.31
CA LEU A 51 11.71 -3.14 9.18
C LEU A 51 13.02 -2.73 8.50
N CYS A 52 14.13 -3.42 8.78
CA CYS A 52 15.39 -3.20 8.07
C CYS A 52 15.24 -3.49 6.57
N SER A 53 14.68 -4.65 6.20
CA SER A 53 14.44 -4.98 4.79
C SER A 53 13.48 -4.00 4.11
N ALA A 54 12.47 -3.49 4.84
CA ALA A 54 11.59 -2.45 4.32
C ALA A 54 12.33 -1.12 4.11
N ALA A 55 13.25 -0.75 5.00
CA ALA A 55 14.08 0.45 4.84
C ALA A 55 14.99 0.34 3.61
N GLU A 56 15.62 -0.83 3.39
CA GLU A 56 16.43 -1.11 2.20
C GLU A 56 15.60 -1.01 0.93
N PHE A 57 14.45 -1.68 0.88
CA PHE A 57 13.52 -1.60 -0.25
C PHE A 57 13.10 -0.16 -0.57
N LEU A 58 12.73 0.60 0.47
CA LEU A 58 12.32 2.00 0.31
C LEU A 58 13.50 2.87 -0.15
N ALA A 59 14.71 2.60 0.32
CA ALA A 59 15.90 3.33 -0.13
C ALA A 59 16.18 3.09 -1.61
N GLU A 60 16.12 1.85 -2.07
CA GLU A 60 16.28 1.50 -3.49
C GLU A 60 15.17 2.12 -4.36
N THR A 61 13.93 2.07 -3.87
CA THR A 61 12.75 2.54 -4.63
C THR A 61 12.68 4.07 -4.71
N THR A 62 13.03 4.77 -3.63
CA THR A 62 12.85 6.24 -3.52
C THR A 62 14.16 7.01 -3.70
N GLY A 63 15.32 6.36 -3.58
CA GLY A 63 16.63 7.01 -3.52
C GLY A 63 16.84 7.85 -2.26
N LEU A 64 16.15 7.53 -1.15
CA LEU A 64 16.25 8.22 0.14
C LEU A 64 16.86 7.32 1.21
N VAL A 65 17.48 7.91 2.22
CA VAL A 65 17.92 7.17 3.41
C VAL A 65 16.75 6.99 4.36
N TRP A 66 16.51 5.75 4.77
CA TRP A 66 15.45 5.39 5.70
C TRP A 66 16.04 4.72 6.95
N SER A 67 15.71 5.26 8.12
CA SER A 67 15.94 4.55 9.39
C SER A 67 14.75 3.65 9.74
N VAL A 68 15.02 2.59 10.51
CA VAL A 68 13.98 1.70 11.06
C VAL A 68 12.89 2.48 11.80
N ALA A 69 13.27 3.52 12.55
CA ALA A 69 12.33 4.38 13.27
C ALA A 69 11.38 5.12 12.31
N GLN A 70 11.91 5.74 11.26
CA GLN A 70 11.10 6.42 10.23
C GLN A 70 10.17 5.46 9.50
N VAL A 71 10.64 4.25 9.17
CA VAL A 71 9.79 3.23 8.55
C VAL A 71 8.65 2.85 9.49
N SER A 72 8.94 2.62 10.77
CA SER A 72 7.92 2.31 11.78
C SER A 72 6.88 3.43 11.92
N GLU A 73 7.32 4.69 11.99
CA GLU A 73 6.43 5.85 12.06
C GLU A 73 5.51 5.95 10.85
N VAL A 74 6.05 5.82 9.63
CA VAL A 74 5.25 5.81 8.40
C VAL A 74 4.25 4.65 8.45
N LEU A 75 4.69 3.43 8.77
CA LEU A 75 3.82 2.26 8.84
C LEU A 75 2.71 2.36 9.89
N SER A 76 2.88 3.17 10.95
CA SER A 76 1.81 3.47 11.90
C SER A 76 0.62 4.17 11.23
N LEU A 77 0.87 4.98 10.20
CA LEU A 77 -0.13 5.69 9.40
C LEU A 77 -0.70 4.84 8.27
N TYR A 78 0.00 3.77 7.88
CA TYR A 78 -0.40 2.86 6.80
C TYR A 78 -0.57 1.42 7.31
N PRO A 79 -1.62 1.11 8.09
CA PRO A 79 -1.81 -0.21 8.68
C PRO A 79 -1.83 -1.35 7.67
N ARG A 80 -2.27 -1.13 6.43
CA ARG A 80 -2.24 -2.17 5.39
C ARG A 80 -0.81 -2.58 5.03
N ALA A 81 0.09 -1.61 4.87
CA ALA A 81 1.50 -1.88 4.61
C ALA A 81 2.15 -2.54 5.82
N ARG A 82 1.86 -2.05 7.03
CA ARG A 82 2.33 -2.63 8.29
C ARG A 82 1.93 -4.09 8.45
N ILE A 83 0.65 -4.39 8.26
CA ILE A 83 0.10 -5.75 8.40
C ILE A 83 0.67 -6.66 7.31
N SER A 84 0.75 -6.20 6.06
CA SER A 84 1.35 -7.01 4.97
C SER A 84 2.80 -7.37 5.30
N LEU A 85 3.58 -6.40 5.77
CA LEU A 85 4.97 -6.63 6.15
C LEU A 85 5.08 -7.59 7.34
N ALA A 86 4.27 -7.38 8.38
CA ALA A 86 4.31 -8.21 9.59
C ALA A 86 3.90 -9.67 9.34
N VAL A 87 2.84 -9.88 8.56
CA VAL A 87 2.22 -11.20 8.37
C VAL A 87 2.86 -11.96 7.20
N ASN A 88 3.11 -11.27 6.09
CA ASN A 88 3.54 -11.92 4.85
C ASN A 88 5.05 -11.75 4.58
N GLY A 89 5.73 -10.81 5.24
CA GLY A 89 7.11 -10.41 4.92
C GLY A 89 7.24 -9.67 3.59
N GLU A 90 6.25 -9.76 2.71
CA GLU A 90 6.21 -9.11 1.40
C GLU A 90 5.23 -7.92 1.44
N ALA A 91 5.76 -6.72 1.21
CA ALA A 91 4.97 -5.49 1.25
C ALA A 91 5.37 -4.46 0.19
N GLY A 92 6.13 -4.83 -0.85
CA GLY A 92 6.71 -3.89 -1.83
C GLY A 92 5.71 -2.86 -2.38
N ASP A 93 4.60 -3.32 -2.98
CA ASP A 93 3.57 -2.41 -3.52
C ASP A 93 2.94 -1.53 -2.44
N ALA A 94 2.71 -2.08 -1.25
CA ALA A 94 2.12 -1.35 -0.13
C ALA A 94 3.09 -0.32 0.47
N LEU A 95 4.40 -0.62 0.47
CA LEU A 95 5.47 0.27 0.90
C LEU A 95 5.65 1.41 -0.11
N SER A 96 5.69 1.10 -1.42
CA SER A 96 5.74 2.11 -2.47
C SER A 96 4.53 3.04 -2.42
N PHE A 97 3.33 2.48 -2.22
CA PHE A 97 2.13 3.28 -1.98
C PHE A 97 2.27 4.17 -0.75
N ALA A 98 2.72 3.62 0.39
CA ALA A 98 2.87 4.38 1.63
C ALA A 98 3.87 5.53 1.46
N ALA A 99 5.00 5.31 0.79
CA ALA A 99 6.00 6.36 0.54
C ALA A 99 5.47 7.47 -0.38
N ALA A 100 4.86 7.12 -1.52
CA ALA A 100 4.25 8.09 -2.42
C ALA A 100 3.14 8.89 -1.73
N HIS A 101 2.28 8.21 -0.97
CA HIS A 101 1.16 8.87 -0.31
C HIS A 101 1.65 9.76 0.85
N PHE A 102 2.69 9.34 1.56
CA PHE A 102 3.27 10.11 2.66
C PHE A 102 3.90 11.42 2.19
N PHE A 103 4.71 11.38 1.13
CA PHE A 103 5.41 12.57 0.65
C PHE A 103 4.60 13.43 -0.31
N LEU A 104 3.74 12.82 -1.14
CA LEU A 104 3.07 13.49 -2.26
C LEU A 104 1.53 13.41 -2.20
N GLY A 105 0.96 12.68 -1.25
CA GLY A 105 -0.50 12.52 -1.14
C GLY A 105 -1.13 11.74 -2.30
N THR A 106 -0.34 10.97 -3.06
CA THR A 106 -0.79 10.19 -4.22
C THR A 106 -0.31 8.75 -4.17
N SER A 107 -0.89 7.86 -4.98
CA SER A 107 -0.37 6.51 -5.17
C SER A 107 0.94 6.51 -5.95
N TRP A 108 1.73 5.45 -5.76
CA TRP A 108 2.87 5.18 -6.63
C TRP A 108 2.39 4.95 -8.08
N PRO A 109 3.06 5.52 -9.11
CA PRO A 109 2.64 5.34 -10.48
C PRO A 109 2.71 3.87 -10.91
N THR A 110 1.72 3.45 -11.68
CA THR A 110 1.66 2.15 -12.33
C THR A 110 1.96 2.28 -13.82
N PHE A 111 2.24 1.16 -14.48
CA PHE A 111 2.53 1.12 -15.91
C PHE A 111 1.45 1.79 -16.79
N GLY A 112 0.19 1.80 -16.32
CA GLY A 112 -0.94 2.39 -17.05
C GLY A 112 -1.02 3.92 -17.00
N ASP A 113 -0.32 4.57 -16.06
CA ASP A 113 -0.56 5.98 -15.74
C ASP A 113 0.12 6.97 -16.70
N LYS A 114 0.99 6.49 -17.59
CA LYS A 114 1.76 7.32 -18.54
C LYS A 114 2.52 8.47 -17.85
N VAL A 115 3.03 8.22 -16.65
CA VAL A 115 3.82 9.17 -15.84
C VAL A 115 5.31 8.96 -16.10
N ASP A 116 6.08 10.05 -16.19
CA ASP A 116 7.54 10.00 -16.13
C ASP A 116 7.98 9.64 -14.69
N ILE A 117 8.43 8.40 -14.52
CA ILE A 117 8.85 7.87 -13.21
C ILE A 117 10.04 8.64 -12.66
N THR A 118 10.96 9.10 -13.51
CA THR A 118 12.14 9.85 -13.06
C THR A 118 11.71 11.20 -12.50
N ALA A 119 10.82 11.90 -13.21
CA ALA A 119 10.27 13.17 -12.73
C ALA A 119 9.47 12.98 -11.43
N PHE A 120 8.69 11.89 -11.32
CA PHE A 120 7.94 11.56 -10.11
C PHE A 120 8.86 11.33 -8.90
N VAL A 121 9.90 10.50 -9.05
CA VAL A 121 10.86 10.22 -7.98
C VAL A 121 11.63 11.48 -7.59
N ASN A 122 12.01 12.33 -8.54
CA ASN A 122 12.66 13.61 -8.23
C ASN A 122 11.75 14.54 -7.40
N LEU A 123 10.47 14.64 -7.74
CA LEU A 123 9.51 15.42 -6.96
C LEU A 123 9.33 14.84 -5.55
N LEU A 124 9.21 13.51 -5.44
CA LEU A 124 9.12 12.81 -4.15
C LEU A 124 10.34 13.12 -3.28
N GLN A 125 11.54 13.02 -3.84
CA GLN A 125 12.79 13.32 -3.13
C GLN A 125 12.83 14.79 -2.67
N GLN A 126 12.41 15.74 -3.52
CA GLN A 126 12.35 17.15 -3.13
C GLN A 126 11.44 17.38 -1.92
N GLN A 127 10.26 16.77 -1.89
CA GLN A 127 9.36 16.89 -0.73
C GLN A 127 9.93 16.22 0.51
N ALA A 128 10.54 15.04 0.37
CA ALA A 128 11.18 14.35 1.49
C ALA A 128 12.32 15.16 2.11
N LEU A 129 13.16 15.82 1.29
CA LEU A 129 14.23 16.69 1.77
C LEU A 129 13.69 17.89 2.56
N LEU A 130 12.56 18.48 2.15
CA LEU A 130 11.90 19.56 2.91
C LEU A 130 11.38 19.09 4.27
N MET A 131 11.07 17.79 4.40
CA MET A 131 10.66 17.15 5.66
C MET A 131 11.86 16.68 6.51
N GLY A 132 13.10 16.89 6.05
CA GLY A 132 14.32 16.53 6.78
C GLY A 132 14.87 15.14 6.49
N TYR A 133 14.38 14.44 5.45
CA TYR A 133 15.01 13.20 4.98
C TYR A 133 16.31 13.51 4.23
N LEU A 134 17.14 12.48 4.06
CA LEU A 134 18.40 12.56 3.31
C LEU A 134 18.29 11.73 2.02
N LYS A 135 19.02 12.15 0.98
CA LYS A 135 19.16 11.38 -0.25
C LYS A 135 20.19 10.26 -0.05
N ALA A 136 19.93 9.07 -0.60
CA ALA A 136 20.94 8.03 -0.68
C ALA A 136 22.04 8.47 -1.68
N ASN A 137 23.31 8.33 -1.30
CA ASN A 137 24.45 8.70 -2.13
C ASN A 137 24.60 7.80 -3.35
#